data_AF-A0AAW3C5H4-F1
#
_entry.id   AF-A0AAW3C5H4-F1
#
_cell.length_a   1.000
_cell.length_b   1.000
_cell.length_c   1.000
_cell.angle_alpha   90.00
_cell.angle_beta   90.00
_cell.angle_gamma   90.00
#
_symmetry.space_group_name_H-M   'P 1'
#
loop_
_entity.id
_entity.type
_entity.pdbx_description
1 polymer ?
#
loop_
_entity_poly.entity_id
_entity_poly.type
_entity_poly.pdbx_seq_one_letter_code
_entity_poly.pdbx_strand_id
1 'polypeptide(L)'
;MVSGLVEFEILRGKNYPQTEDDPNPCTTQVTVAVVGALSGAILSAVQLSSIQQNSNAPFYNDKLNFKLEEASENVCFSITVSEHSRRKMPFVLFYGKQLIELSKLKSKQRFVIPLFPEEENNRQIEIGAEPLVLEKSGTEPLLSVSIQFTKDKILDTVDPYSDVDISGRDLSLDGSNQLVPEGNQYVWLRLKSDKKWTNSYQCELLVVWRSRAPLEAEPQGNTKPRKGTTGGMGGVAGEVDSARTLGDIITKKWCCHRTHQVLTRICLTAEKYGKKITDLTFTPREEIEFRTNKKERCVLLERICEEKLKYAGSNRLQDWLNRIWILFVTGVDNDPAGPRALSYEVRKAVHDAQFTEEDAIILQACLLFSFIPSLKYEVCQALSESDYQVSPSEKRRELTGFEASQCMVTPSQRLFTHVFIFFVGPLLDTLTEAEIVKAAAEFKPAIWDAQQRIAEGAKSTIGHHRRNNDGSIVKGNGIRIDHLDKLGHRKQTPRFV
;
A
#
# COMPACT_ATOMS: atom_id res chain seq x y z
N MET A 1 7.44 5.59 -15.60
CA MET A 1 8.00 6.60 -14.67
C MET A 1 8.95 5.88 -13.73
N VAL A 2 10.11 6.46 -13.43
CA VAL A 2 11.18 5.84 -12.64
C VAL A 2 11.67 6.83 -11.60
N SER A 3 11.81 6.36 -10.35
CA SER A 3 12.48 7.10 -9.28
C SER A 3 13.83 6.46 -8.95
N GLY A 4 14.81 7.29 -8.61
CA GLY A 4 16.16 6.82 -8.29
C GLY A 4 17.18 7.93 -8.20
N LEU A 5 18.44 7.52 -8.02
CA LEU A 5 19.59 8.41 -7.93
C LEU A 5 20.45 8.30 -9.19
N VAL A 6 20.70 9.42 -9.86
CA VAL A 6 21.74 9.52 -10.88
C VAL A 6 23.02 10.09 -10.25
N GLU A 7 24.09 9.32 -10.35
CA GLU A 7 25.46 9.77 -10.10
C GLU A 7 26.09 10.20 -11.42
N PHE A 8 26.49 11.47 -11.50
CA PHE A 8 27.15 12.08 -12.65
C PHE A 8 28.54 12.57 -12.23
N GLU A 9 29.58 11.87 -12.66
CA GLU A 9 30.97 12.20 -12.37
C GLU A 9 31.60 12.92 -13.55
N ILE A 10 32.07 14.14 -13.32
CA ILE A 10 32.78 14.94 -14.32
C ILE A 10 34.26 14.57 -14.23
N LEU A 11 34.81 13.92 -15.25
CA LEU A 11 36.19 13.43 -15.21
C LEU A 11 37.16 14.54 -15.65
N ARG A 12 37.08 14.95 -16.92
CA ARG A 12 38.02 15.90 -17.52
C ARG A 12 37.48 16.63 -18.74
N GLY A 13 37.89 17.88 -18.91
CA GLY A 13 37.80 18.60 -20.19
C GLY A 13 38.98 18.29 -21.10
N LYS A 14 38.79 18.44 -22.42
CA LYS A 14 39.87 18.40 -23.42
C LYS A 14 39.62 19.47 -24.48
N ASN A 15 40.71 19.93 -25.11
CA ASN A 15 40.69 20.85 -26.26
C ASN A 15 39.92 22.15 -25.98
N TYR A 16 40.03 22.70 -24.76
CA TYR A 16 39.48 24.03 -24.53
C TYR A 16 40.37 25.04 -25.27
N PRO A 17 39.79 25.95 -26.06
CA PRO A 17 40.52 26.77 -27.02
C PRO A 17 41.44 27.77 -26.33
N GLN A 18 42.61 27.97 -26.92
CA GLN A 18 43.44 29.16 -26.76
C GLN A 18 43.43 29.89 -28.09
N THR A 19 43.12 31.17 -28.08
CA THR A 19 43.17 32.03 -29.27
C THR A 19 44.49 32.79 -29.28
N GLU A 20 44.98 33.22 -30.45
CA GLU A 20 46.17 34.09 -30.53
C GLU A 20 45.98 35.39 -29.74
N ASP A 21 44.73 35.88 -29.68
CA ASP A 21 44.33 37.06 -28.90
C ASP A 21 44.27 36.82 -27.38
N ASP A 22 44.33 35.56 -26.92
CA ASP A 22 44.30 35.22 -25.49
C ASP A 22 45.10 33.93 -25.20
N PRO A 23 46.41 34.06 -24.95
CA PRO A 23 47.30 32.92 -24.78
C PRO A 23 47.14 32.22 -23.42
N ASN A 24 46.35 32.78 -22.49
CA ASN A 24 46.27 32.27 -21.14
C ASN A 24 45.28 31.09 -21.03
N PRO A 25 45.61 30.06 -20.23
CA PRO A 25 44.68 28.96 -19.97
C PRO A 25 43.38 29.42 -19.27
N CYS A 26 42.27 28.77 -19.61
CA CYS A 26 40.95 29.12 -19.07
C CYS A 26 40.80 28.73 -17.58
N THR A 27 40.01 29.49 -16.82
CA THR A 27 39.53 29.07 -15.49
C THR A 27 38.04 28.72 -15.58
N THR A 28 37.71 27.43 -15.46
CA THR A 28 36.40 26.91 -15.86
C THR A 28 35.62 26.22 -14.73
N GLN A 29 34.29 26.30 -14.81
CA GLN A 29 33.35 25.57 -13.97
C GLN A 29 32.30 24.91 -14.86
N VAL A 30 31.86 23.70 -14.51
CA VAL A 30 30.82 22.96 -15.23
C VAL A 30 29.52 23.03 -14.44
N THR A 31 28.44 23.41 -15.12
CA THR A 31 27.07 23.36 -14.61
C THR A 31 26.33 22.22 -15.30
N VAL A 32 25.59 21.43 -14.53
CA VAL A 32 24.83 20.28 -15.06
C VAL A 32 23.39 20.35 -14.56
N ALA A 33 22.44 20.25 -15.50
CA ALA A 33 21.01 20.16 -15.25
C ALA A 33 20.47 18.87 -15.88
N VAL A 34 19.57 18.18 -15.17
CA VAL A 34 18.85 17.02 -15.69
C VAL A 34 17.47 17.47 -16.14
N VAL A 35 17.15 17.30 -17.42
CA VAL A 35 15.87 17.72 -18.00
C VAL A 35 15.13 16.54 -18.63
N GLY A 36 13.80 16.61 -18.63
CA GLY A 36 12.95 15.65 -19.30
C GLY A 36 13.15 15.72 -20.81
N ALA A 37 13.42 14.58 -21.45
CA ALA A 37 13.75 14.54 -22.87
C ALA A 37 12.60 15.05 -23.78
N LEU A 38 11.35 14.84 -23.37
CA LEU A 38 10.16 15.26 -24.11
C LEU A 38 9.58 16.59 -23.62
N SER A 39 9.62 16.83 -22.31
CA SER A 39 8.98 17.99 -21.69
C SER A 39 9.90 19.22 -21.58
N GLY A 40 11.22 19.03 -21.64
CA GLY A 40 12.20 20.08 -21.36
C GLY A 40 12.23 20.57 -19.91
N ALA A 41 11.36 20.02 -19.04
CA ALA A 41 11.27 20.42 -17.65
C ALA A 41 12.50 19.97 -16.86
N ILE A 42 12.98 20.83 -15.96
CA ILE A 42 14.09 20.51 -15.05
C ILE A 42 13.59 19.48 -14.03
N LEU A 43 14.23 18.31 -13.98
CA LEU A 43 13.84 17.18 -13.14
C LEU A 43 14.51 17.17 -11.76
N SER A 44 15.60 17.90 -11.60
CA SER A 44 16.35 18.02 -10.34
C SER A 44 17.07 19.36 -10.28
N ALA A 45 17.38 19.83 -9.06
CA ALA A 45 18.17 21.04 -8.85
C ALA A 45 19.49 21.00 -9.65
N VAL A 46 19.81 22.12 -10.29
CA VAL A 46 21.05 22.32 -11.06
C VAL A 46 22.25 22.25 -10.11
N GLN A 47 23.30 21.54 -10.52
CA GLN A 47 24.52 21.38 -9.71
C GLN A 47 25.75 21.86 -10.47
N LEU A 48 26.77 22.25 -9.71
CA LEU A 48 28.00 22.85 -10.19
C LEU A 48 29.20 22.01 -9.78
N SER A 49 30.21 21.93 -10.65
CA SER A 49 31.52 21.38 -10.32
C SER A 49 32.36 22.36 -9.48
N SER A 50 33.51 21.89 -8.99
CA SER A 50 34.59 22.75 -8.55
C SER A 50 35.10 23.62 -9.70
N ILE A 51 35.69 24.78 -9.35
CA ILE A 51 36.33 25.67 -10.32
C ILE A 51 37.75 25.15 -10.57
N GLN A 52 38.07 24.89 -11.84
CA GLN A 52 39.40 24.48 -12.28
C GLN A 52 40.14 25.69 -12.84
N GLN A 53 41.27 26.04 -12.23
CA GLN A 53 42.02 27.24 -12.58
C GLN A 53 43.07 26.97 -13.67
N ASN A 54 43.16 27.90 -14.61
CA ASN A 54 44.23 28.01 -15.59
C ASN A 54 44.59 26.69 -16.30
N SER A 55 43.61 25.99 -16.87
CA SER A 55 43.83 24.74 -17.60
C SER A 55 42.92 24.61 -18.82
N ASN A 56 43.51 24.19 -19.95
CA ASN A 56 42.77 23.87 -21.18
C ASN A 56 42.41 22.38 -21.30
N ALA A 57 42.85 21.59 -20.32
CA ALA A 57 42.48 20.19 -20.14
C ALA A 57 42.20 19.94 -18.65
N PRO A 58 41.18 20.61 -18.07
CA PRO A 58 40.91 20.55 -16.65
C PRO A 58 40.53 19.14 -16.20
N PHE A 59 40.98 18.74 -15.01
CA PHE A 59 40.58 17.50 -14.34
C PHE A 59 39.67 17.86 -13.16
N TYR A 60 38.37 17.63 -13.31
CA TYR A 60 37.40 17.99 -12.28
C TYR A 60 37.32 16.88 -11.21
N ASN A 61 37.13 15.62 -11.63
CA ASN A 61 36.85 14.47 -10.76
C ASN A 61 35.73 14.74 -9.73
N ASP A 62 34.78 15.60 -10.08
CA ASP A 62 33.67 15.98 -9.22
C ASP A 62 32.49 15.03 -9.42
N LYS A 63 31.86 14.64 -8.32
CA LYS A 63 30.69 13.76 -8.31
C LYS A 63 29.42 14.56 -7.96
N LEU A 64 28.50 14.65 -8.91
CA LEU A 64 27.20 15.28 -8.77
C LEU A 64 26.12 14.21 -8.60
N ASN A 65 25.15 14.44 -7.71
CA ASN A 65 24.12 13.44 -7.38
C ASN A 65 22.72 14.03 -7.57
N PHE A 66 21.98 13.55 -8.56
CA PHE A 66 20.64 14.04 -8.90
C PHE A 66 19.59 13.03 -8.46
N LYS A 67 18.67 13.44 -7.59
CA LYS A 67 17.51 12.62 -7.21
C LYS A 67 16.40 12.86 -8.23
N LEU A 68 15.91 11.79 -8.83
CA LEU A 68 14.82 11.83 -9.80
C LEU A 68 13.57 11.22 -9.17
N GLU A 69 12.45 11.93 -9.25
CA GLU A 69 11.15 11.49 -8.76
C GLU A 69 10.20 11.38 -9.95
N GLU A 70 9.65 10.18 -10.17
CA GLU A 70 8.71 9.89 -11.26
C GLU A 70 9.17 10.36 -12.66
N ALA A 71 10.47 10.26 -12.96
CA ALA A 71 10.99 10.71 -14.25
C ALA A 71 10.64 9.76 -15.40
N SER A 72 10.63 10.27 -16.64
CA SER A 72 10.64 9.42 -17.84
C SER A 72 11.93 8.61 -17.94
N GLU A 73 11.90 7.44 -18.58
CA GLU A 73 13.11 6.61 -18.76
C GLU A 73 14.19 7.30 -19.60
N ASN A 74 13.80 8.21 -20.48
CA ASN A 74 14.69 9.05 -21.26
C ASN A 74 14.88 10.41 -20.57
N VAL A 75 16.12 10.75 -20.26
CA VAL A 75 16.52 12.03 -19.65
C VAL A 75 17.64 12.67 -20.44
N CYS A 76 17.69 13.99 -20.47
CA CYS A 76 18.77 14.74 -21.13
C CYS A 76 19.59 15.50 -20.08
N PHE A 77 20.91 15.38 -20.14
CA PHE A 77 21.82 16.20 -19.37
C PHE A 77 22.16 17.45 -20.19
N SER A 78 21.76 18.61 -19.70
CA SER A 78 22.17 19.91 -20.23
C SER A 78 23.39 20.38 -19.45
N ILE A 79 24.46 20.69 -20.15
CA ILE A 79 25.77 21.00 -19.59
C ILE A 79 26.20 22.36 -20.10
N THR A 80 26.65 23.23 -19.20
CA THR A 80 27.31 24.48 -19.58
C THR A 80 28.67 24.60 -18.91
N VAL A 81 29.66 25.06 -19.64
CA VAL A 81 31.01 25.32 -19.12
C VAL A 81 31.21 26.82 -19.09
N SER A 82 31.34 27.40 -17.89
CA SER A 82 31.53 28.84 -17.69
C SER A 82 32.98 29.17 -17.39
N GLU A 83 33.40 30.37 -17.79
CA GLU A 83 34.71 30.92 -17.47
C GLU A 83 34.65 32.02 -16.42
N HIS A 84 35.63 32.03 -15.50
CA HIS A 84 35.63 32.89 -14.32
C HIS A 84 36.84 33.85 -14.22
N SER A 85 37.85 33.77 -15.09
CA SER A 85 39.08 34.57 -14.96
C SER A 85 39.04 35.92 -15.71
N ARG A 86 38.41 35.97 -16.89
CA ARG A 86 38.57 37.12 -17.82
C ARG A 86 37.57 38.24 -17.63
N ARG A 87 36.38 37.94 -17.12
CA ARG A 87 35.29 38.91 -16.91
C ARG A 87 34.89 38.94 -15.45
N LYS A 88 34.44 40.11 -14.98
CA LYS A 88 33.91 40.28 -13.61
C LYS A 88 32.73 39.35 -13.32
N MET A 89 31.93 39.04 -14.35
CA MET A 89 30.85 38.07 -14.27
C MET A 89 31.21 36.85 -15.11
N PRO A 90 30.99 35.62 -14.59
CA PRO A 90 31.20 34.42 -15.36
C PRO A 90 30.34 34.41 -16.63
N PHE A 91 30.88 33.88 -17.71
CA PHE A 91 30.15 33.73 -18.98
C PHE A 91 30.32 32.31 -19.50
N VAL A 92 29.31 31.81 -20.22
CA VAL A 92 29.34 30.46 -20.78
C VAL A 92 30.26 30.43 -21.99
N LEU A 93 31.27 29.56 -21.93
CA LEU A 93 32.15 29.24 -23.05
C LEU A 93 31.54 28.18 -23.95
N PHE A 94 30.95 27.14 -23.36
CA PHE A 94 30.41 26.02 -24.11
C PHE A 94 29.10 25.47 -23.56
N TYR A 95 28.34 24.88 -24.47
CA TYR A 95 27.12 24.13 -24.22
C TYR A 95 27.31 22.68 -24.68
N GLY A 96 26.77 21.73 -23.91
CA GLY A 96 26.75 20.31 -24.26
C GLY A 96 25.41 19.70 -23.87
N LYS A 97 24.93 18.71 -24.63
CA LYS A 97 23.72 17.95 -24.31
C LYS A 97 23.97 16.46 -24.51
N GLN A 98 23.47 15.64 -23.59
CA GLN A 98 23.55 14.18 -23.70
C GLN A 98 22.23 13.54 -23.30
N LEU A 99 21.57 12.86 -24.25
CA LEU A 99 20.38 12.05 -24.00
C LEU A 99 20.80 10.65 -23.52
N ILE A 100 20.13 10.17 -22.47
CA ILE A 100 20.41 8.91 -21.83
C ILE A 100 19.09 8.19 -21.53
N GLU A 101 19.08 6.90 -21.84
CA GLU A 101 18.05 5.97 -21.40
C GLU A 101 18.49 5.31 -20.09
N LEU A 102 17.79 5.63 -18.99
CA LEU A 102 18.16 5.19 -17.64
C LEU A 102 18.20 3.66 -17.50
N SER A 103 17.37 2.94 -18.26
CA SER A 103 17.30 1.47 -18.28
C SER A 103 18.61 0.81 -18.75
N LYS A 104 19.39 1.50 -19.59
CA LYS A 104 20.67 1.00 -20.15
C LYS A 104 21.84 1.17 -19.19
N LEU A 105 21.71 2.00 -18.15
CA LEU A 105 22.75 2.25 -17.15
C LEU A 105 22.74 1.20 -16.03
N LYS A 106 22.98 -0.08 -16.36
CA LYS A 106 23.07 -1.18 -15.37
C LYS A 106 24.30 -1.09 -14.45
N SER A 107 25.33 -0.37 -14.90
CA SER A 107 26.57 -0.11 -14.18
C SER A 107 27.06 1.29 -14.55
N LYS A 108 28.08 1.77 -13.84
CA LYS A 108 28.77 3.01 -14.17
C LYS A 108 29.36 2.95 -15.59
N GLN A 109 28.92 3.85 -16.47
CA GLN A 109 29.34 3.94 -17.87
C GLN A 109 30.07 5.26 -18.12
N ARG A 110 30.97 5.30 -19.12
CA ARG A 110 31.73 6.50 -19.49
C ARG A 110 31.22 7.07 -20.80
N PHE A 111 31.10 8.39 -20.86
CA PHE A 111 30.65 9.14 -22.04
C PHE A 111 31.64 10.26 -22.35
N VAL A 112 31.74 10.60 -23.63
CA VAL A 112 32.48 11.77 -24.12
C VAL A 112 31.47 12.68 -24.80
N ILE A 113 31.22 13.84 -24.21
CA ILE A 113 30.20 14.79 -24.64
C ILE A 113 30.90 15.90 -25.42
N PRO A 114 30.56 16.13 -26.70
CA PRO A 114 31.06 17.27 -27.45
C PRO A 114 30.47 18.59 -26.93
N LEU A 115 31.28 19.64 -26.97
CA LEU A 115 30.95 20.95 -26.44
C LEU A 115 31.01 22.01 -27.56
N PHE A 116 30.00 22.89 -27.60
CA PHE A 116 29.83 23.88 -28.67
C PHE A 116 29.76 25.30 -28.11
N PRO A 117 30.29 26.32 -28.81
CA PRO A 117 30.31 27.70 -28.33
C PRO A 117 28.93 28.38 -28.32
N GLU A 118 28.02 27.90 -29.15
CA GLU A 118 26.64 28.40 -29.24
C GLU A 118 25.66 27.37 -28.69
N GLU A 119 24.55 27.85 -28.13
CA GLU A 119 23.45 27.00 -27.68
C GLU A 119 22.69 26.49 -28.92
N GLU A 120 23.11 25.35 -29.48
CA GLU A 120 22.39 24.76 -30.62
C GLU A 120 20.97 24.33 -30.21
N ASN A 121 19.97 24.94 -30.83
CA ASN A 121 18.63 24.38 -30.97
C ASN A 121 18.63 23.44 -32.20
N ASN A 122 18.56 22.13 -31.97
CA ASN A 122 18.20 21.09 -32.96
C ASN A 122 19.27 20.53 -33.91
N ARG A 123 20.52 20.29 -33.50
CA ARG A 123 21.33 19.25 -34.19
C ARG A 123 21.18 17.89 -33.50
N GLN A 124 21.02 16.87 -34.32
CA GLN A 124 20.54 15.54 -33.98
C GLN A 124 21.30 14.92 -32.81
N ILE A 125 20.55 14.62 -31.75
CA ILE A 125 21.03 13.89 -30.59
C ILE A 125 21.02 12.41 -30.97
N GLU A 126 22.18 11.83 -31.28
CA GLU A 126 22.29 10.38 -31.49
C GLU A 126 22.10 9.62 -30.17
N ILE A 127 21.15 8.69 -30.18
CA ILE A 127 20.86 7.80 -29.05
C ILE A 127 21.98 6.77 -28.96
N GLY A 128 22.80 6.86 -27.91
CA GLY A 128 23.77 5.83 -27.57
C GLY A 128 24.88 5.68 -28.59
N ALA A 129 25.84 6.59 -28.58
CA ALA A 129 27.14 6.27 -29.14
C ALA A 129 27.77 5.19 -28.26
N GLU A 130 28.08 4.04 -28.87
CA GLU A 130 29.06 3.08 -28.33
C GLU A 130 30.30 3.85 -27.86
N PRO A 131 31.05 3.36 -26.86
CA PRO A 131 32.27 4.02 -26.41
C PRO A 131 33.23 4.17 -27.59
N LEU A 132 33.24 5.36 -28.21
CA LEU A 132 34.13 5.69 -29.30
C LEU A 132 35.56 5.56 -28.79
N VAL A 133 36.23 4.49 -29.22
CA VAL A 133 37.68 4.40 -29.24
C VAL A 133 38.13 5.53 -30.15
N LEU A 134 38.64 6.61 -29.55
CA LEU A 134 39.16 7.78 -30.24
C LEU A 134 40.36 7.38 -31.13
N GLU A 135 40.09 7.04 -32.38
CA GLU A 135 41.07 7.22 -33.46
C GLU A 135 40.90 8.64 -34.03
N LYS A 136 41.84 9.50 -33.63
CA LYS A 136 42.40 10.69 -34.31
C LYS A 136 41.48 11.72 -35.01
N SER A 137 41.83 12.98 -34.70
CA SER A 137 41.51 14.26 -35.34
C SER A 137 40.16 14.90 -35.03
N GLY A 138 40.13 15.69 -33.96
CA GLY A 138 39.14 16.74 -33.73
C GLY A 138 39.71 17.82 -32.82
N THR A 139 39.71 19.07 -33.28
CA THR A 139 40.05 20.29 -32.51
C THR A 139 38.91 20.75 -31.59
N GLU A 140 37.81 20.02 -31.57
CA GLU A 140 36.60 20.41 -30.84
C GLU A 140 36.75 20.17 -29.32
N PRO A 141 36.18 21.05 -28.47
CA PRO A 141 36.20 20.88 -27.03
C PRO A 141 35.30 19.70 -26.61
N LEU A 142 35.78 18.90 -25.65
CA LEU A 142 35.09 17.68 -25.20
C LEU A 142 35.04 17.63 -23.67
N LEU A 143 33.98 17.03 -23.12
CA LEU A 143 33.85 16.69 -21.70
C LEU A 143 33.72 15.18 -21.51
N SER A 144 34.67 14.58 -20.79
CA SER A 144 34.59 13.17 -20.38
C SER A 144 33.83 13.07 -19.06
N VAL A 145 32.81 12.23 -19.01
CA VAL A 145 31.97 12.02 -17.83
C VAL A 145 31.73 10.54 -17.57
N SER A 146 31.34 10.20 -16.35
CA SER A 146 30.87 8.87 -16.01
C SER A 146 29.53 8.93 -15.30
N ILE A 147 28.58 8.11 -15.72
CA ILE A 147 27.19 8.19 -15.27
C ILE A 147 26.76 6.81 -14.78
N GLN A 148 26.11 6.80 -13.62
CA GLN A 148 25.49 5.61 -13.04
C GLN A 148 24.09 5.96 -12.57
N PHE A 149 23.13 5.10 -12.87
CA PHE A 149 21.79 5.20 -12.34
C PHE A 149 21.54 4.08 -11.34
N THR A 150 21.11 4.44 -10.14
CA THR A 150 20.64 3.49 -9.13
C THR A 150 19.15 3.70 -8.96
N LYS A 151 18.35 2.80 -9.55
CA LYS A 151 16.91 2.79 -9.33
C LYS A 151 16.64 2.64 -7.83
N ASP A 152 15.71 3.42 -7.30
CA ASP A 152 15.28 3.21 -5.93
C ASP A 152 14.81 1.76 -5.79
N LYS A 153 15.32 1.07 -4.76
CA LYS A 153 14.70 -0.20 -4.39
C LYS A 153 13.29 0.15 -3.96
N ILE A 154 12.32 -0.29 -4.75
CA ILE A 154 10.94 -0.39 -4.29
C ILE A 154 11.01 -1.42 -3.16
N LEU A 155 11.24 -0.95 -1.94
CA LEU A 155 10.77 -1.64 -0.77
C LEU A 155 9.26 -1.55 -0.93
N ASP A 156 8.65 -2.59 -1.51
CA ASP A 156 7.23 -2.85 -1.31
C ASP A 156 7.06 -3.13 0.19
N THR A 157 7.04 -2.06 0.98
CA THR A 157 6.45 -2.03 2.31
C THR A 157 4.93 -2.01 2.23
N VAL A 158 4.38 -2.05 1.01
CA VAL A 158 2.95 -2.29 0.79
C VAL A 158 2.71 -3.75 1.11
N ASP A 159 2.18 -3.97 2.30
CA ASP A 159 1.67 -5.26 2.72
C ASP A 159 0.77 -5.84 1.61
N PRO A 160 1.08 -7.03 1.06
CA PRO A 160 0.36 -7.60 -0.09
C PRO A 160 -1.11 -7.91 0.23
N TYR A 161 -1.43 -7.99 1.51
CA TYR A 161 -2.78 -8.19 2.03
C TYR A 161 -3.41 -6.89 2.50
N SER A 162 -2.77 -5.74 2.27
CA SER A 162 -3.32 -4.44 2.64
C SER A 162 -4.58 -4.19 1.86
N ASP A 163 -5.52 -3.50 2.50
CA ASP A 163 -6.71 -3.04 1.81
C ASP A 163 -6.35 -1.96 0.76
N VAL A 164 -7.25 -1.68 -0.17
CA VAL A 164 -7.02 -0.66 -1.20
C VAL A 164 -6.99 0.72 -0.55
N ASP A 165 -5.97 1.51 -0.89
CA ASP A 165 -5.95 2.93 -0.57
C ASP A 165 -6.71 3.72 -1.65
N ILE A 166 -7.72 4.47 -1.20
CA ILE A 166 -8.52 5.37 -2.04
C ILE A 166 -8.35 6.83 -1.60
N SER A 167 -7.40 7.12 -0.70
CA SER A 167 -7.04 8.47 -0.32
C SER A 167 -6.51 9.20 -1.57
N GLY A 168 -7.15 10.32 -1.93
CA GLY A 168 -6.86 11.06 -3.17
C GLY A 168 -7.78 10.74 -4.36
N ARG A 169 -8.74 9.82 -4.25
CA ARG A 169 -9.85 9.75 -5.20
C ARG A 169 -10.92 10.78 -4.81
N ASP A 170 -11.23 11.71 -5.72
CA ASP A 170 -12.36 12.61 -5.57
C ASP A 170 -13.66 11.83 -5.77
N LEU A 171 -14.18 11.28 -4.67
CA LEU A 171 -15.46 10.58 -4.66
C LEU A 171 -16.61 11.59 -4.62
N SER A 172 -17.24 11.81 -5.77
CA SER A 172 -18.46 12.61 -5.96
C SER A 172 -19.69 11.72 -6.19
N LEU A 173 -20.84 12.15 -5.69
CA LEU A 173 -22.16 11.58 -6.00
C LEU A 173 -22.78 12.30 -7.22
N ASP A 174 -21.99 12.53 -8.28
CA ASP A 174 -22.46 13.25 -9.48
C ASP A 174 -23.22 12.34 -10.47
N GLY A 175 -23.38 11.05 -10.14
CA GLY A 175 -24.09 10.08 -10.96
C GLY A 175 -23.29 9.52 -12.13
N SER A 176 -22.01 9.90 -12.30
CA SER A 176 -21.12 9.36 -13.34
C SER A 176 -20.65 7.92 -13.05
N ASN A 177 -20.66 7.51 -11.78
CA ASN A 177 -20.31 6.15 -11.36
C ASN A 177 -21.56 5.27 -11.26
N GLN A 178 -21.55 4.12 -11.94
CA GLN A 178 -22.61 3.11 -11.77
C GLN A 178 -22.46 2.44 -10.40
N LEU A 179 -23.15 3.00 -9.40
CA LEU A 179 -23.02 2.62 -7.99
C LEU A 179 -23.72 1.32 -7.63
N VAL A 180 -24.57 0.78 -8.51
CA VAL A 180 -25.30 -0.47 -8.30
C VAL A 180 -24.86 -1.49 -9.37
N PRO A 181 -24.43 -2.71 -8.99
CA PRO A 181 -24.08 -3.74 -9.96
C PRO A 181 -25.27 -4.09 -10.85
N GLU A 182 -25.08 -4.09 -12.17
CA GLU A 182 -26.12 -4.57 -13.10
C GLU A 182 -26.37 -6.08 -12.90
N GLY A 183 -27.66 -6.43 -12.70
CA GLY A 183 -28.14 -7.81 -12.76
C GLY A 183 -28.16 -8.62 -11.45
N ASN A 184 -27.61 -8.11 -10.34
CA ASN A 184 -27.66 -8.80 -9.04
C ASN A 184 -27.69 -7.85 -7.84
N GLN A 185 -28.89 -7.36 -7.52
CA GLN A 185 -29.11 -6.60 -6.29
C GLN A 185 -29.42 -7.54 -5.11
N TYR A 186 -28.94 -7.17 -3.93
CA TYR A 186 -29.16 -7.84 -2.64
C TYR A 186 -28.55 -9.25 -2.53
N VAL A 187 -27.37 -9.48 -3.12
CA VAL A 187 -26.64 -10.75 -3.04
C VAL A 187 -26.25 -11.06 -1.59
N TRP A 188 -25.75 -10.06 -0.85
CA TRP A 188 -25.41 -10.25 0.57
C TRP A 188 -26.62 -10.63 1.41
N LEU A 189 -27.80 -10.08 1.08
CA LEU A 189 -29.02 -10.41 1.78
C LEU A 189 -29.45 -11.85 1.50
N ARG A 190 -29.28 -12.35 0.26
CA ARG A 190 -29.51 -13.77 -0.05
C ARG A 190 -28.55 -14.65 0.74
N LEU A 191 -27.27 -14.30 0.77
CA LEU A 191 -26.25 -15.01 1.55
C LEU A 191 -26.67 -15.16 3.03
N LYS A 192 -27.26 -14.10 3.60
CA LYS A 192 -27.68 -14.07 5.01
C LYS A 192 -29.05 -14.71 5.28
N SER A 193 -30.03 -14.47 4.40
CA SER A 193 -31.46 -14.70 4.68
C SER A 193 -32.05 -15.89 3.92
N ASP A 194 -31.50 -16.24 2.75
CA ASP A 194 -32.01 -17.33 1.91
C ASP A 194 -31.12 -18.58 2.05
N LYS A 195 -31.45 -19.42 3.04
CA LYS A 195 -30.73 -20.68 3.31
C LYS A 195 -30.65 -21.60 2.08
N LYS A 196 -31.68 -21.64 1.22
CA LYS A 196 -31.70 -22.52 0.05
C LYS A 196 -30.71 -22.03 -1.00
N TRP A 197 -30.71 -20.73 -1.25
CA TRP A 197 -29.76 -20.10 -2.15
C TRP A 197 -28.33 -20.25 -1.63
N THR A 198 -28.09 -19.94 -0.35
CA THR A 198 -26.78 -20.04 0.29
C THR A 198 -26.23 -21.46 0.27
N ASN A 199 -27.05 -22.47 0.58
CA ASN A 199 -26.63 -23.88 0.49
C ASN A 199 -26.25 -24.27 -0.94
N SER A 200 -27.02 -23.83 -1.94
CA SER A 200 -26.74 -24.13 -3.35
C SER A 200 -25.43 -23.47 -3.81
N TYR A 201 -25.25 -22.19 -3.48
CA TYR A 201 -24.00 -21.46 -3.72
C TYR A 201 -22.80 -22.13 -3.05
N GLN A 202 -22.91 -22.53 -1.78
CA GLN A 202 -21.83 -23.21 -1.06
C GLN A 202 -21.46 -24.55 -1.68
N CYS A 203 -22.44 -25.34 -2.13
CA CYS A 203 -22.18 -26.58 -2.85
C CYS A 203 -21.38 -26.34 -4.13
N GLU A 204 -21.78 -25.39 -4.96
CA GLU A 204 -21.06 -25.06 -6.19
C GLU A 204 -19.66 -24.51 -5.90
N LEU A 205 -19.52 -23.65 -4.89
CA LEU A 205 -18.22 -23.12 -4.49
C LEU A 205 -17.28 -24.24 -4.02
N LEU A 206 -17.79 -25.20 -3.25
CA LEU A 206 -17.04 -26.38 -2.85
C LEU A 206 -16.63 -27.22 -4.06
N VAL A 207 -17.52 -27.47 -5.02
CA VAL A 207 -17.19 -28.20 -6.24
C VAL A 207 -16.03 -27.54 -6.99
N VAL A 208 -16.08 -26.22 -7.15
CA VAL A 208 -15.06 -25.45 -7.88
C VAL A 208 -13.71 -25.42 -7.16
N TRP A 209 -13.70 -25.28 -5.82
CA TRP A 209 -12.48 -25.03 -5.05
C TRP A 209 -11.89 -26.26 -4.34
N ARG A 210 -12.62 -27.37 -4.22
CA ARG A 210 -12.17 -28.56 -3.48
C ARG A 210 -10.88 -29.17 -4.03
N SER A 211 -10.75 -29.24 -5.36
CA SER A 211 -9.59 -29.80 -6.06
C SER A 211 -8.51 -28.77 -6.39
N ARG A 212 -8.78 -27.47 -6.17
CA ARG A 212 -7.82 -26.41 -6.48
C ARG A 212 -6.74 -26.32 -5.41
N ALA A 213 -5.55 -25.91 -5.86
CA ALA A 213 -4.46 -25.55 -4.97
C ALA A 213 -4.83 -24.27 -4.17
N PRO A 214 -4.25 -24.09 -2.97
CA PRO A 214 -4.36 -22.83 -2.24
C PRO A 214 -3.84 -21.65 -3.06
N LEU A 215 -4.50 -20.49 -2.95
CA LEU A 215 -4.25 -19.32 -3.79
C LEU A 215 -2.84 -18.77 -3.65
N GLU A 216 -2.23 -18.81 -2.47
CA GLU A 216 -0.80 -18.60 -2.27
C GLU A 216 -0.45 -18.96 -0.83
N ALA A 217 0.40 -19.98 -0.69
CA ALA A 217 1.42 -19.99 0.35
C ALA A 217 2.72 -19.59 -0.36
N GLU A 218 2.94 -18.30 -0.62
CA GLU A 218 4.27 -17.83 -1.01
C GLU A 218 5.21 -18.22 0.14
N PRO A 219 6.19 -19.11 -0.11
CA PRO A 219 7.17 -19.42 0.92
C PRO A 219 8.01 -18.16 1.11
N GLN A 220 7.94 -17.56 2.28
CA GLN A 220 9.04 -16.73 2.74
C GLN A 220 10.30 -17.61 2.79
N GLY A 221 11.07 -17.57 1.70
CA GLY A 221 12.42 -18.11 1.61
C GLY A 221 12.51 -19.62 1.33
N ASN A 222 13.45 -19.95 0.44
CA ASN A 222 13.98 -21.27 0.11
C ASN A 222 14.22 -22.16 1.34
N THR A 223 13.19 -22.84 1.83
CA THR A 223 13.35 -24.01 2.67
C THR A 223 12.75 -25.21 1.96
N LYS A 224 13.63 -26.03 1.40
CA LYS A 224 13.28 -27.38 0.94
C LYS A 224 12.48 -28.08 2.03
N PRO A 225 11.44 -28.86 1.69
CA PRO A 225 10.68 -29.61 2.68
C PRO A 225 11.63 -30.59 3.37
N ARG A 226 11.97 -30.32 4.63
CA ARG A 226 12.79 -31.21 5.43
C ARG A 226 11.90 -32.39 5.84
N LYS A 227 12.23 -33.58 5.35
CA LYS A 227 11.71 -34.86 5.89
C LYS A 227 11.81 -34.82 7.42
N GLY A 228 10.67 -34.86 8.09
CA GLY A 228 10.60 -34.87 9.54
C GLY A 228 11.22 -36.15 10.10
N THR A 229 12.23 -36.00 10.94
CA THR A 229 12.64 -37.02 11.89
C THR A 229 11.70 -36.97 13.09
N THR A 230 10.94 -38.06 13.23
CA THR A 230 10.19 -38.55 14.39
C THR A 230 10.42 -37.84 15.72
N GLY A 231 9.35 -37.24 16.25
CA GLY A 231 9.28 -36.77 17.63
C GLY A 231 7.98 -36.06 17.96
N GLY A 232 6.89 -36.80 18.18
CA GLY A 232 5.82 -36.38 19.09
C GLY A 232 4.77 -35.38 18.59
N MET A 233 4.00 -35.73 17.56
CA MET A 233 2.56 -35.46 17.50
C MET A 233 1.96 -36.38 16.43
N GLY A 234 1.03 -37.23 16.84
CA GLY A 234 0.46 -38.29 16.02
C GLY A 234 -0.09 -37.76 14.70
N GLY A 235 0.38 -38.38 13.62
CA GLY A 235 0.02 -37.99 12.26
C GLY A 235 -1.42 -38.35 11.92
N VAL A 236 -2.12 -37.36 11.35
CA VAL A 236 -3.22 -37.59 10.42
C VAL A 236 -2.69 -37.21 9.03
N ALA A 237 -1.85 -38.07 8.48
CA ALA A 237 -1.52 -38.06 7.06
C ALA A 237 -2.72 -38.61 6.27
N GLY A 238 -3.77 -37.80 6.13
CA GLY A 238 -5.01 -38.21 5.45
C GLY A 238 -6.06 -37.12 5.12
N GLU A 239 -5.92 -35.86 5.55
CA GLU A 239 -7.02 -34.88 5.43
C GLU A 239 -6.63 -33.44 5.03
N VAL A 240 -5.40 -33.22 4.55
CA VAL A 240 -4.86 -31.85 4.34
C VAL A 240 -5.50 -31.10 3.17
N ASP A 241 -6.09 -31.78 2.18
CA ASP A 241 -6.52 -31.15 0.92
C ASP A 241 -8.03 -31.04 0.65
N SER A 242 -8.89 -31.67 1.46
CA SER A 242 -10.34 -31.64 1.18
C SER A 242 -11.04 -30.50 1.94
N ALA A 243 -11.35 -29.40 1.25
CA ALA A 243 -12.28 -28.40 1.78
C ALA A 243 -13.69 -29.00 1.86
N ARG A 244 -14.34 -28.93 3.03
CA ARG A 244 -15.70 -29.48 3.27
C ARG A 244 -16.73 -28.39 3.58
N THR A 245 -16.28 -27.22 4.01
CA THR A 245 -17.12 -26.09 4.38
C THR A 245 -16.64 -24.81 3.70
N LEU A 246 -17.50 -23.77 3.68
CA LEU A 246 -17.10 -22.43 3.26
C LEU A 246 -15.92 -21.90 4.11
N GLY A 247 -15.91 -22.19 5.41
CA GLY A 247 -14.80 -21.87 6.30
C GLY A 247 -13.48 -22.53 5.91
N ASP A 248 -13.51 -23.78 5.45
CA ASP A 248 -12.33 -24.46 4.91
C ASP A 248 -11.83 -23.80 3.62
N ILE A 249 -12.74 -23.37 2.74
CA ILE A 249 -12.34 -22.65 1.52
C ILE A 249 -11.61 -21.37 1.91
N ILE A 250 -12.18 -20.57 2.81
CA ILE A 250 -11.61 -19.29 3.24
C ILE A 250 -10.22 -19.47 3.86
N THR A 251 -10.07 -20.44 4.74
CA THR A 251 -8.82 -20.62 5.52
C THR A 251 -7.77 -21.44 4.79
N LYS A 252 -8.16 -22.50 4.05
CA LYS A 252 -7.23 -23.46 3.44
C LYS A 252 -7.01 -23.25 1.95
N LYS A 253 -8.01 -22.71 1.22
CA LYS A 253 -7.92 -22.53 -0.23
C LYS A 253 -7.66 -21.09 -0.61
N TRP A 254 -8.40 -20.15 -0.05
CA TRP A 254 -8.17 -18.74 -0.27
C TRP A 254 -7.03 -18.18 0.58
N CYS A 255 -6.74 -18.83 1.72
CA CYS A 255 -5.72 -18.36 2.67
C CYS A 255 -5.96 -16.89 3.05
N CYS A 256 -7.21 -16.54 3.43
CA CYS A 256 -7.50 -15.18 3.88
C CYS A 256 -6.82 -14.91 5.22
N HIS A 257 -6.19 -13.74 5.35
CA HIS A 257 -5.53 -13.25 6.56
C HIS A 257 -6.27 -12.06 7.17
N ARG A 258 -7.23 -11.47 6.45
CA ARG A 258 -7.97 -10.28 6.86
C ARG A 258 -9.46 -10.36 6.56
N THR A 259 -10.26 -9.63 7.34
CA THR A 259 -11.71 -9.58 7.21
C THR A 259 -12.12 -9.12 5.81
N HIS A 260 -11.49 -8.04 5.32
CA HIS A 260 -11.85 -7.46 4.03
C HIS A 260 -11.61 -8.42 2.85
N GLN A 261 -10.61 -9.31 2.93
CA GLN A 261 -10.37 -10.35 1.91
C GLN A 261 -11.50 -11.37 1.90
N VAL A 262 -11.97 -11.79 3.07
CA VAL A 262 -13.09 -12.71 3.20
C VAL A 262 -14.35 -12.11 2.58
N LEU A 263 -14.70 -10.89 2.96
CA LEU A 263 -15.89 -10.20 2.44
C LEU A 263 -15.82 -10.03 0.92
N THR A 264 -14.66 -9.60 0.41
CA THR A 264 -14.41 -9.39 -1.02
C THR A 264 -14.62 -10.67 -1.83
N ARG A 265 -13.95 -11.76 -1.44
CA ARG A 265 -13.98 -13.03 -2.19
C ARG A 265 -15.33 -13.72 -2.16
N ILE A 266 -16.04 -13.64 -1.03
CA ILE A 266 -17.41 -14.14 -0.92
C ILE A 266 -18.35 -13.35 -1.83
N CYS A 267 -18.34 -12.01 -1.74
CA CYS A 267 -19.21 -11.18 -2.56
C CYS A 267 -18.92 -11.38 -4.06
N LEU A 268 -17.65 -11.37 -4.45
CA LEU A 268 -17.22 -11.57 -5.84
C LEU A 268 -17.73 -12.90 -6.42
N THR A 269 -17.55 -14.00 -5.68
CA THR A 269 -18.00 -15.32 -6.13
C THR A 269 -19.52 -15.48 -6.07
N ALA A 270 -20.18 -14.87 -5.08
CA ALA A 270 -21.63 -14.87 -4.97
C ALA A 270 -22.30 -14.07 -6.11
N GLU A 271 -21.71 -12.96 -6.52
CA GLU A 271 -22.16 -12.19 -7.70
C GLU A 271 -21.99 -12.99 -8.99
N LYS A 272 -20.85 -13.69 -9.18
CA LYS A 272 -20.67 -14.61 -10.31
C LYS A 272 -21.74 -15.70 -10.33
N TYR A 273 -22.00 -16.33 -9.18
CA TYR A 273 -23.04 -17.35 -9.05
C TYR A 273 -24.44 -16.81 -9.37
N GLY A 274 -24.79 -15.61 -8.87
CA GLY A 274 -26.06 -14.97 -9.19
C GLY A 274 -26.23 -14.70 -10.68
N LYS A 275 -25.13 -14.44 -11.41
CA LYS A 275 -25.10 -14.28 -12.88
C LYS A 275 -25.12 -15.63 -13.63
N LYS A 276 -25.34 -16.74 -12.93
CA LYS A 276 -25.34 -18.12 -13.45
C LYS A 276 -23.99 -18.53 -14.07
N ILE A 277 -22.90 -17.91 -13.63
CA ILE A 277 -21.54 -18.33 -13.99
C ILE A 277 -21.18 -19.53 -13.12
N THR A 278 -20.75 -20.62 -13.75
CA THR A 278 -20.37 -21.87 -13.05
C THR A 278 -18.93 -21.85 -12.55
N ASP A 279 -18.04 -21.13 -13.23
CA ASP A 279 -16.66 -20.93 -12.74
C ASP A 279 -16.62 -19.81 -11.68
N LEU A 280 -16.68 -20.23 -10.41
CA LEU A 280 -16.65 -19.34 -9.25
C LEU A 280 -15.22 -19.00 -8.80
N THR A 281 -14.31 -18.86 -9.75
CA THR A 281 -12.94 -18.43 -9.47
C THR A 281 -12.70 -16.99 -9.88
N PHE A 282 -11.57 -16.45 -9.44
CA PHE A 282 -11.23 -15.06 -9.64
C PHE A 282 -9.73 -14.88 -9.80
N THR A 283 -9.35 -13.82 -10.50
CA THR A 283 -7.97 -13.39 -10.66
C THR A 283 -7.61 -12.30 -9.65
N PRO A 284 -6.33 -12.09 -9.33
CA PRO A 284 -5.90 -10.98 -8.48
C PRO A 284 -6.37 -9.61 -8.99
N ARG A 285 -6.44 -9.43 -10.32
CA ARG A 285 -6.93 -8.20 -10.95
C ARG A 285 -8.42 -7.99 -10.68
N GLU A 286 -9.25 -9.02 -10.86
CA GLU A 286 -10.69 -8.95 -10.55
C GLU A 286 -10.92 -8.65 -9.05
N GLU A 287 -10.12 -9.26 -8.16
CA GLU A 287 -10.22 -9.01 -6.72
C GLU A 287 -9.91 -7.55 -6.38
N ILE A 288 -8.82 -6.99 -6.93
CA ILE A 288 -8.44 -5.59 -6.70
C ILE A 288 -9.49 -4.61 -7.23
N GLU A 289 -9.99 -4.83 -8.45
CA GLU A 289 -11.00 -3.98 -9.08
C GLU A 289 -12.30 -4.01 -8.27
N PHE A 290 -12.77 -5.21 -7.90
CA PHE A 290 -13.97 -5.39 -7.09
C PHE A 290 -13.84 -4.71 -5.71
N ARG A 291 -12.71 -4.93 -5.05
CA ARG A 291 -12.42 -4.34 -3.73
C ARG A 291 -12.36 -2.82 -3.78
N THR A 292 -11.74 -2.25 -4.82
CA THR A 292 -11.69 -0.80 -5.04
C THR A 292 -13.10 -0.21 -5.12
N ASN A 293 -13.95 -0.79 -5.99
CA ASN A 293 -15.32 -0.32 -6.20
C ASN A 293 -16.15 -0.41 -4.90
N LYS A 294 -16.02 -1.51 -4.15
CA LYS A 294 -16.74 -1.66 -2.87
C LYS A 294 -16.21 -0.69 -1.81
N LYS A 295 -14.91 -0.43 -1.74
CA LYS A 295 -14.31 0.51 -0.78
C LYS A 295 -14.73 1.95 -1.03
N GLU A 296 -14.80 2.39 -2.28
CA GLU A 296 -15.34 3.70 -2.64
C GLU A 296 -16.79 3.88 -2.16
N ARG A 297 -17.62 2.84 -2.34
CA ARG A 297 -19.01 2.83 -1.85
C ARG A 297 -19.08 2.88 -0.33
N CYS A 298 -18.19 2.19 0.38
CA CYS A 298 -18.14 2.23 1.84
C CYS A 298 -17.92 3.64 2.37
N VAL A 299 -16.99 4.38 1.77
CA VAL A 299 -16.73 5.78 2.15
C VAL A 299 -17.95 6.67 1.92
N LEU A 300 -18.69 6.45 0.83
CA LEU A 300 -19.94 7.18 0.58
C LEU A 300 -21.04 6.82 1.59
N LEU A 301 -21.21 5.54 1.92
CA LEU A 301 -22.15 5.07 2.95
C LEU A 301 -21.82 5.63 4.33
N GLU A 302 -20.53 5.72 4.65
CA GLU A 302 -20.04 6.31 5.90
C GLU A 302 -20.43 7.79 5.97
N ARG A 303 -20.16 8.57 4.90
CA ARG A 303 -20.57 9.98 4.81
C ARG A 303 -22.08 10.15 5.03
N ILE A 304 -22.90 9.30 4.39
CA ILE A 304 -24.37 9.30 4.59
C ILE A 304 -24.71 9.07 6.06
N CYS A 305 -24.11 8.06 6.72
CA CYS A 305 -24.38 7.76 8.12
C CYS A 305 -23.96 8.91 9.04
N GLU A 306 -22.78 9.50 8.82
CA GLU A 306 -22.30 10.63 9.59
C GLU A 306 -23.21 11.86 9.46
N GLU A 307 -23.65 12.19 8.25
CA GLU A 307 -24.57 13.30 8.00
C GLU A 307 -25.91 13.10 8.73
N LYS A 308 -26.46 11.89 8.67
CA LYS A 308 -27.72 11.57 9.37
C LYS A 308 -27.60 11.61 10.88
N LEU A 309 -26.45 11.20 11.42
CA LEU A 309 -26.18 11.30 12.85
C LEU A 309 -26.06 12.77 13.31
N LYS A 310 -25.56 13.68 12.45
CA LYS A 310 -25.44 15.12 12.76
C LYS A 310 -26.80 15.86 12.68
N TYR A 311 -27.76 15.34 11.94
CA TYR A 311 -29.04 16.03 11.71
C TYR A 311 -29.96 16.00 12.94
N ALA A 312 -30.56 17.16 13.26
CA ALA A 312 -31.58 17.28 14.28
C ALA A 312 -32.93 16.81 13.74
N GLY A 313 -33.32 15.57 14.05
CA GLY A 313 -34.60 14.99 13.61
C GLY A 313 -34.69 13.51 13.99
N SER A 314 -35.81 12.87 13.63
CA SER A 314 -35.90 11.41 13.59
C SER A 314 -36.03 11.01 12.13
N ASN A 315 -35.12 10.13 11.70
CA ASN A 315 -35.22 9.43 10.45
C ASN A 315 -34.88 7.96 10.71
N ARG A 316 -35.40 7.09 9.85
CA ARG A 316 -35.32 5.64 10.05
C ARG A 316 -33.87 5.13 10.16
N LEU A 317 -32.92 5.72 9.44
CA LEU A 317 -31.51 5.32 9.52
C LEU A 317 -30.91 5.71 10.87
N GLN A 318 -31.08 6.96 11.29
CA GLN A 318 -30.63 7.45 12.59
C GLN A 318 -31.23 6.65 13.75
N ASP A 319 -32.52 6.33 13.68
CA ASP A 319 -33.21 5.50 14.67
C ASP A 319 -32.56 4.11 14.80
N TRP A 320 -32.22 3.49 13.67
CA TRP A 320 -31.54 2.20 13.66
C TRP A 320 -30.09 2.28 14.14
N LEU A 321 -29.33 3.30 13.73
CA LEU A 321 -27.95 3.53 14.20
C LEU A 321 -27.92 3.76 15.73
N ASN A 322 -28.86 4.54 16.25
CA ASN A 322 -29.03 4.74 17.69
C ASN A 322 -29.41 3.43 18.39
N ARG A 323 -30.37 2.68 17.85
CA ARG A 323 -30.81 1.39 18.40
C ARG A 323 -29.67 0.40 18.54
N ILE A 324 -28.85 0.23 17.50
CA ILE A 324 -27.71 -0.70 17.55
C ILE A 324 -26.60 -0.22 18.47
N TRP A 325 -26.38 1.09 18.61
CA TRP A 325 -25.43 1.64 19.58
C TRP A 325 -25.89 1.40 21.02
N ILE A 326 -27.16 1.70 21.33
CA ILE A 326 -27.76 1.43 22.65
C ILE A 326 -27.65 -0.06 22.98
N LEU A 327 -27.97 -0.91 22.01
CA LEU A 327 -27.87 -2.36 22.15
C LEU A 327 -26.45 -2.79 22.49
N PHE A 328 -25.47 -2.29 21.74
CA PHE A 328 -24.06 -2.60 21.94
C PHE A 328 -23.54 -2.17 23.32
N VAL A 329 -23.92 -0.98 23.78
CA VAL A 329 -23.43 -0.44 25.06
C VAL A 329 -24.10 -1.09 26.26
N THR A 330 -25.42 -1.30 26.19
CA THR A 330 -26.23 -1.59 27.38
C THR A 330 -26.89 -2.97 27.38
N GLY A 331 -26.89 -3.67 26.25
CA GLY A 331 -27.69 -4.89 26.11
C GLY A 331 -29.19 -4.60 26.19
N VAL A 332 -29.64 -3.39 25.83
CA VAL A 332 -31.06 -3.06 25.76
C VAL A 332 -31.49 -2.87 24.31
N ASP A 333 -32.41 -3.71 23.84
CA ASP A 333 -33.03 -3.55 22.53
C ASP A 333 -34.14 -2.50 22.60
N ASN A 334 -33.78 -1.26 22.29
CA ASN A 334 -34.70 -0.13 22.30
C ASN A 334 -35.28 0.13 20.91
N ASP A 335 -36.57 -0.07 20.73
CA ASP A 335 -37.29 0.35 19.53
C ASP A 335 -37.74 1.81 19.67
N PRO A 336 -37.23 2.75 18.85
CA PRO A 336 -37.64 4.15 18.91
C PRO A 336 -39.12 4.39 18.61
N ALA A 337 -39.77 3.47 17.86
CA ALA A 337 -41.21 3.50 17.62
C ALA A 337 -42.02 2.81 18.74
N GLY A 338 -41.34 2.19 19.70
CA GLY A 338 -41.96 1.48 20.82
C GLY A 338 -42.45 2.43 21.92
N PRO A 339 -43.40 1.98 22.77
CA PRO A 339 -43.97 2.80 23.83
C PRO A 339 -43.04 2.97 25.05
N ARG A 340 -41.91 2.26 25.10
CA ARG A 340 -41.00 2.23 26.26
C ARG A 340 -39.90 3.26 26.08
N ALA A 341 -39.93 4.32 26.88
CA ALA A 341 -38.82 5.25 26.98
C ALA A 341 -37.61 4.59 27.68
N LEU A 342 -36.40 4.99 27.28
CA LEU A 342 -35.17 4.58 27.95
C LEU A 342 -35.12 5.15 29.37
N SER A 343 -34.65 4.33 30.32
CA SER A 343 -34.41 4.80 31.68
C SER A 343 -33.30 5.85 31.71
N TYR A 344 -33.21 6.61 32.80
CA TYR A 344 -32.12 7.57 32.98
C TYR A 344 -30.75 6.86 33.02
N GLU A 345 -30.66 5.71 33.69
CA GLU A 345 -29.41 4.95 33.79
C GLU A 345 -28.92 4.49 32.41
N VAL A 346 -29.83 4.00 31.54
CA VAL A 346 -29.48 3.57 30.18
C VAL A 346 -29.01 4.76 29.35
N ARG A 347 -29.71 5.90 29.39
CA ARG A 347 -29.31 7.10 28.66
C ARG A 347 -27.94 7.62 29.11
N LYS A 348 -27.68 7.61 30.41
CA LYS A 348 -26.38 8.00 30.98
C LYS A 348 -25.27 7.04 30.54
N ALA A 349 -25.48 5.73 30.62
CA ALA A 349 -24.51 4.73 30.18
C ALA A 349 -24.17 4.89 28.69
N VAL A 350 -25.17 5.12 27.84
CA VAL A 350 -24.99 5.35 26.39
C VAL A 350 -24.19 6.62 26.10
N HIS A 351 -24.43 7.69 26.87
CA HIS A 351 -23.71 8.96 26.73
C HIS A 351 -22.24 8.84 27.19
N ASP A 352 -22.00 8.14 28.29
CA ASP A 352 -20.67 8.06 28.92
C ASP A 352 -19.80 6.92 28.32
N ALA A 353 -20.38 6.06 27.47
CA ALA A 353 -19.71 4.91 26.89
C ALA A 353 -18.51 5.29 26.01
N GLN A 354 -17.45 4.48 26.14
CA GLN A 354 -16.27 4.52 25.28
C GLN A 354 -16.32 3.36 24.28
N PHE A 355 -15.71 3.55 23.13
CA PHE A 355 -15.55 2.51 22.11
C PHE A 355 -14.08 2.40 21.74
N THR A 356 -13.46 1.29 22.12
CA THR A 356 -12.02 1.03 22.01
C THR A 356 -11.68 0.20 20.77
N GLU A 357 -10.39 0.00 20.50
CA GLU A 357 -9.94 -0.91 19.43
C GLU A 357 -10.27 -2.37 19.73
N GLU A 358 -10.22 -2.76 21.00
CA GLU A 358 -10.59 -4.09 21.44
C GLU A 358 -12.08 -4.36 21.17
N ASP A 359 -12.94 -3.38 21.48
CA ASP A 359 -14.38 -3.42 21.18
C ASP A 359 -14.65 -3.55 19.68
N ALA A 360 -13.87 -2.84 18.87
CA ALA A 360 -13.97 -2.85 17.42
C ALA A 360 -13.63 -4.23 16.82
N ILE A 361 -12.58 -4.89 17.33
CA ILE A 361 -12.20 -6.25 16.92
C ILE A 361 -13.25 -7.26 17.33
N ILE A 362 -13.76 -7.19 18.56
CA ILE A 362 -14.81 -8.09 19.04
C ILE A 362 -16.07 -7.93 18.16
N LEU A 363 -16.46 -6.69 17.87
CA LEU A 363 -17.59 -6.38 17.01
C LEU A 363 -17.40 -6.97 15.60
N GLN A 364 -16.26 -6.73 14.95
CA GLN A 364 -15.97 -7.28 13.63
C GLN A 364 -15.93 -8.81 13.62
N ALA A 365 -15.35 -9.43 14.65
CA ALA A 365 -15.31 -10.88 14.78
C ALA A 365 -16.71 -11.49 14.92
N CYS A 366 -17.58 -10.88 15.73
CA CYS A 366 -18.98 -11.29 15.89
C CYS A 366 -19.78 -11.11 14.59
N LEU A 367 -19.57 -9.99 13.88
CA LEU A 367 -20.20 -9.74 12.59
C LEU A 367 -19.78 -10.79 11.55
N LEU A 368 -18.49 -11.10 11.47
CA LEU A 368 -17.94 -12.11 10.56
C LEU A 368 -18.42 -13.51 10.91
N PHE A 369 -18.38 -13.89 12.19
CA PHE A 369 -18.87 -15.18 12.68
C PHE A 369 -20.36 -15.37 12.39
N SER A 370 -21.16 -14.32 12.59
CA SER A 370 -22.57 -14.32 12.25
C SER A 370 -22.80 -14.46 10.73
N PHE A 371 -21.97 -13.82 9.91
CA PHE A 371 -22.06 -13.90 8.45
C PHE A 371 -21.62 -15.27 7.91
N ILE A 372 -20.60 -15.89 8.52
CA ILE A 372 -20.01 -17.16 8.07
C ILE A 372 -19.92 -18.13 9.26
N PRO A 373 -21.03 -18.78 9.64
CA PRO A 373 -21.08 -19.64 10.82
C PRO A 373 -20.16 -20.87 10.75
N SER A 374 -19.66 -21.23 9.56
CA SER A 374 -18.69 -22.31 9.40
C SER A 374 -17.25 -21.93 9.80
N LEU A 375 -16.96 -20.64 9.99
CA LEU A 375 -15.70 -20.19 10.59
C LEU A 375 -15.82 -20.25 12.11
N LYS A 376 -14.75 -20.67 12.78
CA LYS A 376 -14.67 -20.58 14.24
C LYS A 376 -14.50 -19.12 14.67
N TYR A 377 -15.06 -18.75 15.81
CA TYR A 377 -14.96 -17.39 16.33
C TYR A 377 -13.50 -16.93 16.48
N GLU A 378 -12.61 -17.81 16.95
CA GLU A 378 -11.19 -17.48 17.15
C GLU A 378 -10.49 -17.14 15.83
N VAL A 379 -10.92 -17.77 14.73
CA VAL A 379 -10.43 -17.42 13.39
C VAL A 379 -10.96 -16.07 12.96
N CYS A 380 -12.25 -15.78 13.20
CA CYS A 380 -12.83 -14.47 12.93
C CYS A 380 -12.11 -13.36 13.71
N GLN A 381 -11.80 -13.60 14.98
CA GLN A 381 -11.06 -12.67 15.82
C GLN A 381 -9.64 -12.45 15.29
N ALA A 382 -8.90 -13.50 14.91
CA ALA A 382 -7.55 -13.36 14.36
C ALA A 382 -7.52 -12.57 13.03
N LEU A 383 -8.52 -12.76 12.17
CA LEU A 383 -8.70 -12.00 10.93
C LEU A 383 -8.96 -10.52 11.23
N SER A 384 -9.81 -10.22 12.21
CA SER A 384 -10.10 -8.84 12.62
C SER A 384 -8.91 -8.19 13.30
N GLU A 385 -8.20 -8.87 14.22
CA GLU A 385 -6.98 -8.35 14.84
C GLU A 385 -5.92 -7.96 13.79
N SER A 386 -5.78 -8.76 12.73
CA SER A 386 -4.85 -8.52 11.64
C SER A 386 -5.17 -7.25 10.82
N ASP A 387 -6.46 -6.86 10.72
CA ASP A 387 -6.85 -5.60 10.09
C ASP A 387 -6.40 -4.38 10.93
N TYR A 388 -6.35 -4.49 12.27
CA TYR A 388 -5.97 -3.39 13.17
C TYR A 388 -4.47 -3.32 13.49
N GLN A 389 -3.71 -4.42 13.36
CA GLN A 389 -2.26 -4.44 13.64
C GLN A 389 -1.39 -3.72 12.59
N VAL A 390 -1.90 -3.55 11.36
CA VAL A 390 -1.10 -3.04 10.22
C VAL A 390 -1.47 -1.61 9.80
N SER A 391 -2.51 -1.01 10.39
CA SER A 391 -2.66 0.43 10.34
C SER A 391 -1.58 1.05 11.24
N PRO A 392 -0.49 1.67 10.71
CA PRO A 392 0.18 2.68 11.52
C PRO A 392 -0.94 3.62 11.91
N SER A 393 -1.16 3.81 13.21
CA SER A 393 -2.18 4.69 13.73
C SER A 393 -2.10 6.00 12.95
N GLU A 394 -2.93 6.15 11.91
CA GLU A 394 -3.27 7.46 11.38
C GLU A 394 -3.70 8.15 12.64
N LYS A 395 -2.93 9.15 13.04
CA LYS A 395 -3.19 9.93 14.24
C LYS A 395 -4.67 10.23 14.18
N ARG A 396 -5.47 9.47 14.95
CA ARG A 396 -6.90 9.70 15.12
C ARG A 396 -6.93 11.18 15.37
N ARG A 397 -7.54 11.95 14.48
CA ARG A 397 -7.61 13.41 14.66
C ARG A 397 -8.15 13.60 16.07
N GLU A 398 -7.27 13.98 16.99
CA GLU A 398 -7.69 14.45 18.28
C GLU A 398 -8.55 15.65 17.91
N LEU A 399 -9.86 15.52 18.12
CA LEU A 399 -10.77 16.64 18.03
C LEU A 399 -10.45 17.55 19.22
N THR A 400 -9.28 18.20 19.19
CA THR A 400 -8.93 19.30 20.07
C THR A 400 -9.73 20.50 19.60
N GLY A 401 -10.94 20.59 20.12
CA GLY A 401 -11.85 21.69 19.86
C GLY A 401 -12.90 21.69 20.95
N PHE A 402 -12.57 22.32 22.08
CA PHE A 402 -13.52 22.67 23.12
C PHE A 402 -14.39 23.82 22.61
N GLU A 403 -15.23 23.53 21.62
CA GLU A 403 -16.28 24.43 21.11
C GLU A 403 -17.32 23.57 20.37
N ALA A 404 -17.97 22.66 21.11
CA ALA A 404 -19.10 21.91 20.59
C ALA A 404 -20.40 22.61 20.98
N SER A 405 -20.94 23.41 20.06
CA SER A 405 -22.39 23.57 19.93
C SER A 405 -23.02 22.18 20.06
N GLN A 406 -23.86 21.97 21.08
CA GLN A 406 -24.56 20.73 21.45
C GLN A 406 -24.58 19.66 20.35
N CYS A 407 -23.51 18.87 20.24
CA CYS A 407 -23.44 17.79 19.28
C CYS A 407 -24.10 16.57 19.93
N MET A 408 -25.29 16.20 19.45
CA MET A 408 -26.11 15.10 20.01
C MET A 408 -25.46 13.71 19.89
N VAL A 409 -24.37 13.56 19.13
CA VAL A 409 -23.70 12.28 18.86
C VAL A 409 -22.27 12.28 19.38
N THR A 410 -21.97 11.32 20.26
CA THR A 410 -20.66 11.17 20.91
C THR A 410 -19.59 10.66 19.93
N PRO A 411 -18.29 10.97 20.16
CA PRO A 411 -17.21 10.42 19.35
C PRO A 411 -17.20 8.89 19.32
N SER A 412 -17.52 8.22 20.44
CA SER A 412 -17.63 6.77 20.55
C SER A 412 -18.70 6.20 19.61
N GLN A 413 -19.88 6.84 19.57
CA GLN A 413 -20.97 6.42 18.68
C GLN A 413 -20.59 6.56 17.21
N ARG A 414 -19.86 7.62 16.84
CA ARG A 414 -19.35 7.78 15.46
C ARG A 414 -18.35 6.68 15.12
N LEU A 415 -17.40 6.40 16.01
CA LEU A 415 -16.40 5.36 15.78
C LEU A 415 -17.02 3.96 15.68
N PHE A 416 -17.99 3.65 16.54
CA PHE A 416 -18.79 2.43 16.43
C PHE A 416 -19.49 2.33 15.08
N THR A 417 -20.15 3.41 14.66
CA THR A 417 -20.84 3.47 13.37
C THR A 417 -19.87 3.26 12.21
N HIS A 418 -18.69 3.90 12.25
CA HIS A 418 -17.65 3.70 11.26
C HIS A 418 -17.21 2.23 11.19
N VAL A 419 -16.93 1.58 12.31
CA VAL A 419 -16.53 0.16 12.33
C VAL A 419 -17.64 -0.76 11.81
N PHE A 420 -18.90 -0.48 12.19
CA PHE A 420 -20.04 -1.22 11.66
C PHE A 420 -20.16 -1.07 10.13
N ILE A 421 -20.08 0.16 9.61
CA ILE A 421 -20.15 0.45 8.17
C ILE A 421 -18.94 -0.10 7.42
N PHE A 422 -17.75 -0.12 8.02
CA PHE A 422 -16.57 -0.74 7.42
C PHE A 422 -16.79 -2.24 7.17
N PHE A 423 -17.57 -2.91 8.02
CA PHE A 423 -17.93 -4.31 7.83
C PHE A 423 -19.12 -4.51 6.87
N VAL A 424 -20.23 -3.79 7.06
CA VAL A 424 -21.45 -4.03 6.27
C VAL A 424 -21.42 -3.34 4.90
N GLY A 425 -20.73 -2.20 4.78
CA GLY A 425 -20.61 -1.42 3.57
C GLY A 425 -20.11 -2.22 2.36
N PRO A 426 -19.03 -3.03 2.48
CA PRO A 426 -18.55 -3.86 1.38
C PRO A 426 -19.56 -4.92 0.93
N LEU A 427 -20.52 -5.27 1.79
CA LEU A 427 -21.58 -6.22 1.47
C LEU A 427 -22.71 -5.56 0.67
N LEU A 428 -23.02 -4.29 0.91
CA LEU A 428 -24.19 -3.63 0.33
C LEU A 428 -24.08 -3.47 -1.19
N ASP A 429 -25.22 -3.59 -1.86
CA ASP A 429 -25.31 -3.50 -3.32
C ASP A 429 -25.78 -2.12 -3.81
N THR A 430 -26.33 -1.29 -2.91
CA THR A 430 -26.77 0.08 -3.17
C THR A 430 -26.26 1.04 -2.09
N LEU A 431 -26.33 2.35 -2.38
CA LEU A 431 -26.02 3.42 -1.42
C LEU A 431 -27.26 3.91 -0.64
N THR A 432 -28.33 3.12 -0.57
CA THR A 432 -29.59 3.61 -0.01
C THR A 432 -29.65 3.48 1.51
N GLU A 433 -30.21 4.49 2.17
CA GLU A 433 -30.49 4.44 3.63
C GLU A 433 -31.32 3.22 4.01
N ALA A 434 -32.26 2.82 3.14
CA ALA A 434 -33.13 1.68 3.35
C ALA A 434 -32.34 0.35 3.41
N GLU A 435 -31.30 0.19 2.60
CA GLU A 435 -30.47 -1.01 2.62
C GLU A 435 -29.57 -1.04 3.87
N ILE A 436 -29.02 0.11 4.29
CA ILE A 436 -28.26 0.20 5.55
C ILE A 436 -29.15 -0.18 6.74
N VAL A 437 -30.38 0.34 6.79
CA VAL A 437 -31.36 -0.02 7.82
C VAL A 437 -31.63 -1.52 7.82
N LYS A 438 -31.77 -2.13 6.63
CA LYS A 438 -31.98 -3.57 6.51
C LYS A 438 -30.78 -4.35 7.02
N ALA A 439 -29.56 -3.93 6.69
CA ALA A 439 -28.34 -4.53 7.19
C ALA A 439 -28.23 -4.40 8.72
N ALA A 440 -28.51 -3.23 9.30
CA ALA A 440 -28.53 -3.03 10.75
C ALA A 440 -29.52 -3.98 11.44
N ALA A 441 -30.69 -4.22 10.85
CA ALA A 441 -31.66 -5.18 11.36
C ALA A 441 -31.15 -6.63 11.31
N GLU A 442 -30.59 -7.06 10.18
CA GLU A 442 -30.07 -8.43 9.98
C GLU A 442 -28.84 -8.74 10.86
N PHE A 443 -27.98 -7.74 11.10
CA PHE A 443 -26.78 -7.89 11.92
C PHE A 443 -26.97 -7.56 13.40
N LYS A 444 -28.16 -7.09 13.82
CA LYS A 444 -28.51 -6.83 15.22
C LYS A 444 -28.12 -8.00 16.18
N PRO A 445 -28.35 -9.28 15.84
CA PRO A 445 -27.95 -10.39 16.73
C PRO A 445 -26.43 -10.50 16.93
N ALA A 446 -25.63 -10.12 15.94
CA ALA A 446 -24.17 -10.11 16.07
C ALA A 446 -23.69 -8.98 16.99
N ILE A 447 -24.38 -7.84 16.97
CA ILE A 447 -24.12 -6.70 17.86
C ILE A 447 -24.45 -7.07 19.31
N TRP A 448 -25.54 -7.82 19.51
CA TRP A 448 -25.86 -8.40 20.81
C TRP A 448 -24.79 -9.39 21.30
N ASP A 449 -24.34 -10.31 20.46
CA ASP A 449 -23.27 -11.27 20.81
C ASP A 449 -21.97 -10.54 21.20
N ALA A 450 -21.62 -9.46 20.49
CA ALA A 450 -20.46 -8.63 20.83
C ALA A 450 -20.62 -7.99 22.22
N GLN A 451 -21.80 -7.43 22.52
CA GLN A 451 -22.09 -6.86 23.85
C GLN A 451 -21.98 -7.90 24.96
N GLN A 452 -22.53 -9.10 24.76
CA GLN A 452 -22.46 -10.18 25.75
C GLN A 452 -21.02 -10.59 26.01
N ARG A 453 -20.21 -10.78 24.97
CA ARG A 453 -18.80 -11.13 25.10
C ARG A 453 -18.01 -10.06 25.86
N ILE A 454 -18.24 -8.79 25.57
CA ILE A 454 -17.60 -7.67 26.27
C ILE A 454 -18.02 -7.66 27.75
N ALA A 455 -19.32 -7.84 28.03
CA ALA A 455 -19.83 -7.90 29.40
C ALA A 455 -19.30 -9.11 30.20
N GLU A 456 -19.02 -10.23 29.53
CA GLU A 456 -18.39 -11.43 30.11
C GLU A 456 -16.86 -11.29 30.27
N GLY A 457 -16.28 -10.17 29.84
CA GLY A 457 -14.86 -9.87 30.01
C GLY A 457 -13.96 -10.47 28.94
N ALA A 458 -14.48 -10.73 27.74
CA ALA A 458 -13.65 -11.08 26.59
C ALA A 458 -12.60 -9.99 26.36
N LYS A 459 -11.32 -10.39 26.32
CA LYS A 459 -10.21 -9.50 26.00
C LYS A 459 -9.70 -9.80 24.61
N SER A 460 -9.52 -8.76 23.81
CA SER A 460 -8.78 -8.88 22.57
C SER A 460 -7.33 -9.27 22.86
N THR A 461 -6.71 -10.14 22.05
CA THR A 461 -5.36 -10.63 22.33
C THR A 461 -4.24 -9.71 21.83
N ILE A 462 -4.60 -8.50 21.37
CA ILE A 462 -3.69 -7.46 20.86
C ILE A 462 -2.49 -7.19 21.79
N GLY A 463 -2.60 -7.44 23.10
CA GLY A 463 -1.49 -7.27 24.05
C GLY A 463 -0.77 -8.56 24.51
N HIS A 464 -1.22 -9.76 24.11
CA HIS A 464 -0.72 -11.04 24.66
C HIS A 464 -0.18 -12.04 23.65
N HIS A 465 -0.23 -11.73 22.36
CA HIS A 465 0.76 -12.27 21.45
C HIS A 465 2.12 -11.61 21.70
N ARG A 466 2.80 -12.07 22.78
CA ARG A 466 4.22 -12.39 22.62
C ARG A 466 4.30 -13.13 21.31
N ARG A 467 5.03 -12.57 20.35
CA ARG A 467 5.47 -13.19 19.09
C ARG A 467 5.68 -14.69 19.29
N ASN A 468 4.62 -15.46 19.13
CA ASN A 468 4.64 -16.90 19.21
C ASN A 468 4.17 -17.34 17.83
N ASN A 469 5.18 -17.37 16.95
CA ASN A 469 5.17 -17.95 15.61
C ASN A 469 4.55 -17.17 14.45
N ASP A 470 4.93 -15.89 14.33
CA ASP A 470 5.29 -15.39 13.00
C ASP A 470 6.80 -15.41 12.88
N GLY A 471 7.28 -16.15 11.87
CA GLY A 471 8.67 -16.36 11.47
C GLY A 471 9.71 -15.91 12.48
N SER A 472 10.24 -16.85 13.27
CA SER A 472 11.55 -16.63 13.86
C SER A 472 12.45 -16.11 12.75
N ILE A 473 12.88 -14.85 12.84
CA ILE A 473 14.15 -14.45 12.25
C ILE A 473 15.14 -15.33 12.99
N VAL A 474 15.37 -16.53 12.44
CA VAL A 474 16.58 -17.26 12.71
C VAL A 474 17.63 -16.31 12.19
N LYS A 475 18.16 -15.46 13.08
CA LYS A 475 19.50 -14.92 12.91
C LYS A 475 20.28 -16.17 12.57
N GLY A 476 20.72 -16.29 11.31
CA GLY A 476 21.59 -17.38 10.93
C GLY A 476 22.66 -17.45 12.01
N ASN A 477 23.10 -18.66 12.36
CA ASN A 477 24.25 -18.84 13.26
C ASN A 477 25.49 -18.28 12.54
N GLY A 478 25.55 -16.97 12.41
CA GLY A 478 26.69 -16.20 12.00
C GLY A 478 27.78 -16.54 12.98
N ILE A 479 28.98 -16.68 12.45
CA ILE A 479 30.17 -16.91 13.23
C ILE A 479 30.24 -15.76 14.24
N ARG A 480 30.12 -16.04 15.55
CA ARG A 480 30.27 -15.00 16.58
C ARG A 480 31.60 -14.29 16.33
N ILE A 481 31.63 -12.95 16.44
CA ILE A 481 32.82 -12.13 16.18
C ILE A 481 34.04 -12.66 16.94
N ASP A 482 33.82 -13.25 18.10
CA ASP A 482 34.84 -13.89 18.96
C ASP A 482 35.56 -15.06 18.26
N HIS A 483 34.93 -15.69 17.27
CA HIS A 483 35.45 -16.77 16.43
C HIS A 483 36.05 -16.25 15.10
N LEU A 484 36.11 -14.94 14.89
CA LEU A 484 36.77 -14.30 13.76
C LEU A 484 38.08 -13.63 14.21
N ASP A 485 39.11 -13.64 13.37
CA ASP A 485 40.33 -12.86 13.57
C ASP A 485 40.11 -11.37 13.20
N LYS A 486 41.15 -10.55 13.38
CA LYS A 486 41.09 -9.09 13.12
C LYS A 486 40.82 -8.75 11.64
N LEU A 487 40.89 -9.72 10.73
CA LEU A 487 40.65 -9.57 9.29
C LEU A 487 39.30 -10.18 8.86
N GLY A 488 38.54 -10.75 9.80
CA GLY A 488 37.21 -11.32 9.53
C GLY A 488 37.22 -12.78 9.08
N HIS A 489 38.32 -13.52 9.26
CA HIS A 489 38.40 -14.95 8.95
C HIS A 489 38.16 -15.82 10.18
N ARG A 490 37.62 -17.04 9.97
CA ARG A 490 37.34 -18.00 11.04
C ARG A 490 38.65 -18.41 11.75
N LYS A 491 38.76 -18.18 13.06
CA LYS A 491 39.89 -18.64 13.87
C LYS A 491 39.99 -20.16 13.77
N GLN A 492 41.10 -20.68 13.24
CA GLN A 492 41.39 -22.11 13.30
C GLN A 492 41.67 -22.47 14.77
N THR A 493 40.70 -23.10 15.44
CA THR A 493 40.98 -23.75 16.73
C THR A 493 41.56 -25.12 16.41
N PRO A 494 42.76 -25.47 16.93
CA PRO A 494 43.27 -26.81 16.78
C PRO A 494 42.31 -27.77 17.49
N ARG A 495 41.87 -28.81 16.78
CA ARG A 495 41.27 -29.97 17.45
C ARG A 495 42.39 -30.64 18.25
N PHE A 496 42.07 -31.05 19.47
CA PHE A 496 42.91 -31.70 20.50
C PHE A 496 43.58 -30.75 21.50
N VAL A 497 42.94 -30.60 22.67
CA VAL A 497 43.45 -31.06 23.98
C VAL A 497 42.29 -31.69 24.74
#